data_AF-A0A218XEJ3-F1
#
_entry.id   AF-A0A218XEJ3-F1
#
_cell.length_a   1.000
_cell.length_b   1.000
_cell.length_c   1.000
_cell.angle_alpha   90.00
_cell.angle_beta   90.00
_cell.angle_gamma   90.00
#
_symmetry.space_group_name_H-M   'P 1'
#
loop_
_entity.id
_entity.type
_entity.pdbx_description
1 polymer ?
#
loop_
_entity_poly.entity_id
_entity_poly.type
_entity_poly.pdbx_seq_one_letter_code
_entity_poly.pdbx_strand_id
1 'polypeptide(L)'
;MYVPGFGEASPEAKAANHLHKFFTYIAIRIVSAQLESYNKEAYEELTEFLSRHSLNDGDKFCADLMRESPRHKNLALRILEVRSAYCKNDFEWDNLKRLASKMVDDSNTRLMRDYVLETSHVESEK
;
A
#
# COMPACT_ATOMS: atom_id res chain seq x y z
N MET A 1 -7.88 -11.80 -17.82
CA MET A 1 -9.28 -11.94 -18.28
C MET A 1 -9.62 -10.66 -19.06
N TYR A 2 -10.35 -10.73 -20.18
CA TYR A 2 -10.77 -9.50 -20.88
C TYR A 2 -11.88 -8.83 -20.06
N VAL A 3 -11.70 -7.55 -19.70
CA VAL A 3 -12.70 -6.77 -18.97
C VAL A 3 -13.24 -5.69 -19.91
N PRO A 4 -14.52 -5.74 -20.30
CA PRO A 4 -15.13 -4.71 -21.13
C PRO A 4 -14.95 -3.32 -20.51
N GLY A 5 -14.52 -2.34 -21.33
CA GLY A 5 -14.31 -0.95 -20.90
C GLY A 5 -12.91 -0.63 -20.35
N PHE A 6 -12.01 -1.61 -20.19
CA PHE A 6 -10.61 -1.37 -19.84
C PHE A 6 -9.73 -1.45 -21.10
N GLY A 7 -9.53 -0.29 -21.76
CA GLY A 7 -8.68 -0.16 -22.96
C GLY A 7 -7.19 0.10 -22.70
N GLU A 8 -6.78 0.18 -21.42
CA GLU A 8 -5.39 0.43 -20.99
C GLU A 8 -4.81 -0.78 -20.23
N ALA A 9 -3.96 -0.56 -19.22
CA ALA A 9 -3.51 -1.60 -18.30
C ALA A 9 -4.70 -2.32 -17.65
N SER A 10 -4.60 -3.65 -17.53
CA SER A 10 -5.64 -4.47 -16.93
C SER A 10 -5.93 -4.06 -15.47
N PRO A 11 -7.13 -4.34 -14.93
CA PRO A 11 -7.42 -4.08 -13.53
C PRO A 11 -6.40 -4.73 -12.58
N GLU A 12 -5.94 -5.94 -12.89
CA GLU A 12 -4.91 -6.64 -12.13
C GLU A 12 -3.57 -5.90 -12.17
N ALA A 13 -3.17 -5.37 -13.33
CA ALA A 13 -1.96 -4.57 -13.45
C ALA A 13 -2.07 -3.24 -12.67
N LYS A 14 -3.23 -2.59 -12.70
CA LYS A 14 -3.49 -1.38 -11.89
C LYS A 14 -3.44 -1.70 -10.40
N ALA A 15 -4.03 -2.80 -9.95
CA ALA A 15 -3.97 -3.26 -8.56
C ALA A 15 -2.54 -3.62 -8.12
N ALA A 16 -1.80 -4.34 -8.96
CA ALA A 16 -0.41 -4.69 -8.71
C ALA A 16 0.48 -3.44 -8.57
N ASN A 17 0.26 -2.41 -9.39
CA ASN A 17 0.98 -1.15 -9.27
C ASN A 17 0.66 -0.40 -7.95
N HIS A 18 -0.58 -0.47 -7.46
CA HIS A 18 -0.91 0.08 -6.14
C HIS A 18 -0.20 -0.70 -5.01
N LEU A 19 -0.20 -2.03 -5.08
CA LEU A 19 0.51 -2.88 -4.12
C LEU A 19 2.02 -2.64 -4.14
N HIS A 20 2.62 -2.47 -5.32
CA HIS A 20 4.04 -2.11 -5.48
C HIS A 20 4.40 -0.82 -4.72
N LYS A 21 3.60 0.24 -4.90
CA LYS A 21 3.76 1.50 -4.15
C LYS A 21 3.56 1.30 -2.65
N PHE A 22 2.53 0.53 -2.28
CA PHE A 22 2.23 0.22 -0.88
C PHE A 22 3.37 -0.55 -0.20
N PHE A 23 4.00 -1.52 -0.86
CA PHE A 23 5.14 -2.25 -0.31
C PHE A 23 6.37 -1.38 -0.12
N THR A 24 6.59 -0.39 -0.98
CA THR A 24 7.66 0.59 -0.76
C THR A 24 7.39 1.41 0.50
N TYR A 25 6.14 1.88 0.69
CA TYR A 25 5.74 2.57 1.92
C TYR A 25 5.95 1.70 3.18
N ILE A 26 5.51 0.44 3.14
CA ILE A 26 5.66 -0.50 4.27
C ILE A 26 7.14 -0.78 4.55
N ALA A 27 7.96 -0.98 3.53
CA ALA A 27 9.39 -1.19 3.71
C ALA A 27 10.09 0.00 4.37
N ILE A 28 9.74 1.23 3.99
CA ILE A 28 10.26 2.44 4.63
C ILE A 28 9.87 2.48 6.11
N ARG A 29 8.62 2.13 6.45
CA ARG A 29 8.15 2.05 7.84
C ARG A 29 8.92 1.00 8.64
N ILE A 30 9.11 -0.19 8.08
CA ILE A 30 9.90 -1.26 8.70
C ILE A 30 11.33 -0.80 8.94
N VAL A 31 12.01 -0.29 7.91
CA VAL A 31 13.41 0.17 8.01
C VAL A 31 13.54 1.31 9.03
N SER A 32 12.62 2.28 9.01
CA SER A 32 12.62 3.39 9.98
C SER A 32 12.51 2.88 11.42
N ALA A 33 11.57 1.97 11.69
CA ALA A 33 11.40 1.39 13.02
C ALA A 33 12.62 0.59 13.48
N GLN A 34 13.27 -0.14 12.56
CA GLN A 34 14.52 -0.82 12.88
C GLN A 34 15.60 0.22 13.24
N LEU A 35 15.82 1.23 12.38
CA LEU A 35 16.85 2.27 12.57
C LEU A 35 16.71 3.05 13.88
N GLU A 36 15.47 3.35 14.30
CA GLU A 36 15.20 4.06 15.56
C GLU A 36 15.85 3.38 16.77
N SER A 37 15.96 2.04 16.74
CA SER A 37 16.53 1.24 17.83
C SER A 37 18.06 1.05 17.75
N TYR A 38 18.61 0.85 16.54
CA TYR A 38 20.02 0.45 16.38
C TYR A 38 20.92 1.50 15.73
N ASN A 39 20.37 2.51 15.06
CA ASN A 39 21.12 3.58 14.39
C ASN A 39 20.28 4.86 14.26
N LYS A 40 20.23 5.63 15.34
CA LYS A 40 19.41 6.85 15.45
C LYS A 40 19.82 7.95 14.45
N GLU A 41 21.11 8.06 14.12
CA GLU A 41 21.57 9.05 13.14
C GLU A 41 21.00 8.77 11.74
N ALA A 42 21.05 7.51 11.29
CA ALA A 42 20.46 7.13 10.01
C ALA A 42 18.92 7.20 10.01
N TYR A 43 18.28 7.05 11.18
CA TYR A 43 16.85 7.32 11.33
C TYR A 43 16.52 8.80 11.11
N GLU A 44 17.30 9.70 11.70
CA GLU A 44 17.14 11.15 11.55
C GLU A 44 17.37 11.58 10.09
N GLU A 45 18.44 11.07 9.44
CA GLU A 45 18.70 11.29 8.01
C GLU A 45 17.52 10.83 7.13
N LEU A 46 17.00 9.62 7.36
CA LEU A 46 15.85 9.09 6.60
C LEU A 46 14.59 9.94 6.84
N THR A 47 14.36 10.39 8.07
CA THR A 47 13.20 11.22 8.43
C THR A 47 13.27 12.59 7.77
N GLU A 48 14.45 13.21 7.77
CA GLU A 48 14.68 14.46 7.06
C GLU A 48 14.46 14.28 5.55
N PHE A 49 14.98 13.20 4.95
CA PHE A 49 14.77 12.92 3.53
C PHE A 49 13.28 12.74 3.21
N LEU A 50 12.53 12.04 4.06
CA LEU A 50 11.08 11.86 3.95
C LEU A 50 10.29 13.17 4.02
N SER A 51 10.74 14.15 4.81
CA SER A 51 10.09 15.47 4.85
C SER A 51 10.22 16.27 3.56
N ARG A 52 11.25 15.97 2.75
CA ARG A 52 11.56 16.67 1.49
C ARG A 52 11.04 15.95 0.24
N HIS A 53 10.75 14.65 0.34
CA HIS A 53 10.40 13.82 -0.81
C HIS A 53 9.05 13.09 -0.62
N SER A 54 8.21 13.14 -1.65
CA SER A 54 6.93 12.44 -1.65
C SER A 54 7.08 10.93 -1.84
N LEU A 55 6.25 10.15 -1.14
CA LEU A 55 6.15 8.68 -1.28
C LEU A 55 5.14 8.23 -2.35
N ASN A 56 4.52 9.16 -3.08
CA ASN A 56 3.53 8.82 -4.12
C ASN A 56 4.13 7.98 -5.27
N ASP A 57 5.43 8.14 -5.50
CA ASP A 57 6.23 7.34 -6.41
C ASP A 57 7.43 6.77 -5.64
N GLY A 58 7.25 5.53 -5.16
CA GLY A 58 8.26 4.85 -4.37
C GLY A 58 9.54 4.52 -5.12
N ASP A 59 9.48 4.32 -6.45
CA ASP A 59 10.68 4.06 -7.25
C ASP A 59 11.48 5.34 -7.46
N LYS A 60 10.79 6.45 -7.74
CA LYS A 60 11.43 7.78 -7.77
C LYS A 60 12.07 8.11 -6.43
N PHE A 61 11.35 7.89 -5.32
CA PHE A 61 11.89 8.11 -3.97
C PHE A 61 13.19 7.32 -3.74
N CYS A 62 13.21 6.01 -4.02
CA CYS A 62 14.41 5.19 -3.87
C CYS A 62 15.54 5.65 -4.81
N ALA A 63 15.20 6.05 -6.04
CA ALA A 63 16.16 6.56 -7.00
C ALA A 63 16.82 7.86 -6.54
N ASP A 64 16.04 8.79 -5.97
CA ASP A 64 16.54 10.06 -5.44
C ASP A 64 17.40 9.80 -4.19
N LEU A 65 16.94 8.93 -3.28
CA LEU A 65 17.68 8.55 -2.07
C LEU A 65 19.04 7.93 -2.40
N MET A 66 19.14 7.13 -3.46
CA MET A 66 20.42 6.57 -3.91
C MET A 66 21.45 7.60 -4.36
N ARG A 67 21.01 8.81 -4.73
CA ARG A 67 21.86 9.86 -5.28
C ARG A 67 22.21 10.95 -4.25
N GLU A 68 21.59 10.95 -3.08
CA GLU A 68 21.82 11.96 -2.04
C GLU A 68 23.22 11.83 -1.40
N SER A 69 23.62 10.62 -0.99
CA SER A 69 24.97 10.35 -0.47
C SER A 69 25.28 8.84 -0.46
N PRO A 70 26.56 8.42 -0.23
CA PRO A 70 26.89 7.02 -0.06
C PRO A 70 26.14 6.32 1.08
N ARG A 71 25.81 7.03 2.17
CA ARG A 71 25.01 6.50 3.29
C ARG A 71 23.56 6.29 2.87
N HIS A 72 22.97 7.28 2.21
CA HIS A 72 21.59 7.19 1.68
C HIS A 72 21.46 6.09 0.62
N LYS A 73 22.49 5.87 -0.21
CA LYS A 73 22.54 4.72 -1.13
C LYS A 73 22.38 3.39 -0.39
N ASN A 74 23.07 3.19 0.72
CA ASN A 74 22.94 1.97 1.51
C ASN A 74 21.54 1.85 2.14
N LEU A 75 20.95 2.96 2.60
CA LEU A 75 19.55 2.99 3.08
C LEU A 75 18.55 2.61 1.98
N ALA A 76 18.71 3.14 0.77
CA ALA A 76 17.87 2.80 -0.37
C ALA A 76 17.99 1.31 -0.73
N LEU A 77 19.21 0.76 -0.77
CA LEU A 77 19.42 -0.68 -0.99
C LEU A 77 18.73 -1.52 0.10
N ARG A 78 18.78 -1.10 1.36
CA ARG A 78 18.09 -1.76 2.46
C ARG A 78 16.57 -1.74 2.27
N ILE A 79 16.00 -0.61 1.85
CA ILE A 79 14.56 -0.50 1.55
C ILE A 79 14.18 -1.43 0.38
N LEU A 80 15.00 -1.49 -0.68
CA LEU A 80 14.77 -2.39 -1.82
C LEU A 80 14.78 -3.87 -1.42
N GLU A 81 15.72 -4.27 -0.57
CA GLU A 81 15.79 -5.61 -0.02
C GLU A 81 14.54 -5.94 0.81
N VAL A 82 14.19 -5.06 1.76
CA VAL A 82 13.05 -5.25 2.66
C VAL A 82 11.73 -5.30 1.90
N ARG A 83 11.49 -4.44 0.90
CA ARG A 83 10.24 -4.49 0.11
C ARG A 83 10.12 -5.78 -0.70
N SER A 84 11.24 -6.30 -1.22
CA SER A 84 11.26 -7.58 -1.93
C SER A 84 10.99 -8.74 -0.98
N ALA A 85 11.63 -8.76 0.19
CA ALA A 85 11.42 -9.79 1.22
C ALA A 85 9.97 -9.78 1.71
N TYR A 86 9.45 -8.60 2.08
CA TYR A 86 8.09 -8.45 2.57
C TYR A 86 7.06 -8.94 1.55
N CYS A 87 7.15 -8.48 0.29
CA CYS A 87 6.23 -8.87 -0.78
C CYS A 87 6.23 -10.39 -1.04
N LYS A 88 7.39 -11.05 -0.98
CA LYS A 88 7.53 -12.46 -1.38
C LYS A 88 7.34 -13.46 -0.25
N ASN A 89 7.70 -13.08 0.98
CA ASN A 89 7.81 -14.02 2.09
C ASN A 89 6.85 -13.70 3.24
N ASP A 90 6.62 -12.41 3.54
CA ASP A 90 5.90 -12.02 4.76
C ASP A 90 4.46 -11.58 4.48
N PHE A 91 4.20 -11.03 3.30
CA PHE A 91 2.88 -10.54 2.96
C PHE A 91 1.92 -11.71 2.68
N GLU A 92 0.86 -11.78 3.48
CA GLU A 92 -0.13 -12.85 3.43
C GLU A 92 -1.11 -12.68 2.25
N TRP A 93 -0.68 -13.07 1.05
CA TRP A 93 -1.47 -12.97 -0.18
C TRP A 93 -2.84 -13.66 -0.10
N ASP A 94 -2.90 -14.85 0.50
CA ASP A 94 -4.17 -15.58 0.68
C ASP A 94 -5.12 -14.85 1.62
N ASN A 95 -4.56 -14.22 2.67
CA ASN A 95 -5.34 -13.42 3.60
C ASN A 95 -5.85 -12.15 2.93
N LEU A 96 -5.03 -11.46 2.11
CA LEU A 96 -5.48 -10.33 1.29
C LEU A 96 -6.66 -10.73 0.40
N LYS A 97 -6.56 -11.85 -0.31
CA LYS A 97 -7.64 -12.36 -1.17
C LYS A 97 -8.91 -12.62 -0.37
N ARG A 98 -8.79 -13.33 0.77
CA ARG A 98 -9.92 -13.63 1.66
C ARG A 98 -10.59 -12.36 2.19
N LEU A 99 -9.81 -11.38 2.62
CA LEU A 99 -10.32 -10.10 3.12
C LEU A 99 -11.00 -9.29 2.02
N ALA A 100 -10.41 -9.21 0.83
CA ALA A 100 -10.99 -8.49 -0.30
C ALA A 100 -12.37 -9.05 -0.68
N SER A 101 -12.51 -10.38 -0.76
CA SER A 101 -13.81 -11.02 -1.00
C SER A 101 -14.80 -10.73 0.14
N LYS A 102 -14.38 -10.94 1.39
CA LYS A 102 -15.25 -10.71 2.56
C LYS A 102 -15.75 -9.27 2.63
N MET A 103 -14.90 -8.28 2.36
CA MET A 103 -15.29 -6.87 2.39
C MET A 103 -16.38 -6.54 1.36
N VAL A 104 -16.36 -7.18 0.20
CA VAL A 104 -17.42 -7.03 -0.81
C VAL A 104 -18.73 -7.65 -0.30
N ASP A 105 -18.68 -8.87 0.22
CA ASP A 105 -19.86 -9.58 0.73
C ASP A 105 -20.53 -8.82 1.90
N ASP A 106 -19.71 -8.36 2.85
CA ASP A 106 -20.15 -7.60 4.02
C ASP A 106 -20.75 -6.25 3.59
N SER A 107 -20.11 -5.56 2.64
CA SER A 107 -20.60 -4.27 2.13
C SER A 107 -21.93 -4.43 1.39
N ASN A 108 -22.07 -5.44 0.54
CA ASN A 108 -23.32 -5.71 -0.18
C ASN A 108 -24.46 -6.02 0.79
N THR A 109 -24.19 -6.86 1.79
CA THR A 109 -25.18 -7.22 2.83
C THR A 109 -25.65 -5.99 3.60
N ARG A 110 -24.70 -5.12 4.00
CA ARG A 110 -25.01 -3.89 4.72
C ARG A 110 -25.86 -2.94 3.86
N LEU A 111 -25.43 -2.67 2.63
CA LEU A 111 -26.14 -1.75 1.73
C LEU A 111 -27.59 -2.20 1.46
N MET A 112 -27.81 -3.50 1.24
CA MET A 112 -29.16 -4.04 1.04
C MET A 112 -30.02 -3.92 2.30
N ARG A 113 -29.45 -4.18 3.48
CA ARG A 113 -30.15 -4.05 4.76
C ARG A 113 -30.56 -2.59 5.01
N ASP A 114 -29.62 -1.67 4.84
CA ASP A 114 -29.83 -0.24 5.08
C ASP A 114 -30.94 0.29 4.16
N TYR A 115 -30.90 -0.07 2.88
CA TYR A 115 -31.95 0.29 1.92
C TYR A 115 -33.35 -0.19 2.33
N VAL A 116 -33.48 -1.44 2.78
CA VAL A 116 -34.77 -1.98 3.23
C VAL A 116 -35.27 -1.23 4.46
N LEU A 117 -34.40 -0.97 5.44
CA LEU A 117 -34.78 -0.24 6.65
C LEU A 117 -35.25 1.20 6.35
N GLU A 118 -34.59 1.88 5.42
CA GLU A 118 -34.95 3.24 5.02
C GLU A 118 -36.28 3.32 4.27
N THR A 119 -36.58 2.34 3.42
CA THR A 119 -37.74 2.38 2.51
C THR A 119 -39.00 1.72 3.08
N SER A 120 -38.87 0.81 4.05
CA SER A 120 -40.01 0.09 4.64
C SER A 120 -41.01 1.00 5.36
N HIS A 121 -40.56 2.14 5.90
CA HIS A 121 -41.43 3.14 6.53
C HIS A 121 -42.17 4.03 5.52
N VAL A 122 -41.70 4.10 4.27
CA VAL A 122 -42.26 4.97 3.22
C VAL A 122 -43.43 4.29 2.48
N GLU A 123 -43.47 2.95 2.46
CA GLU A 123 -44.55 2.19 1.81
C GLU A 123 -45.81 2.05 2.67
N SER A 124 -45.75 2.34 3.98
CA SER A 124 -46.90 2.20 4.90
C SER A 124 -47.81 3.44 4.98
N GLU A 125 -47.45 4.54 4.30
CA GLU A 125 -48.19 5.81 4.28
C GLU A 125 -48.91 6.11 2.94
N LYS A 126 -49.13 5.10 2.09
CA LYS A 126 -49.96 5.21 0.86
C LYS A 126 -51.14 4.26 0.90
#